data_AF-A0A1D2AHV3-F1
#
_entry.id   AF-A0A1D2AHV3-F1
#
_cell.length_a   1.000
_cell.length_b   1.000
_cell.length_c   1.000
_cell.angle_alpha   90.00
_cell.angle_beta   90.00
_cell.angle_gamma   90.00
#
_symmetry.space_group_name_H-M   'P 1'
#
loop_
_entity.id
_entity.type
_entity.pdbx_description
1 polymer ?
#
loop_
_entity_poly.entity_id
_entity_poly.type
_entity_poly.pdbx_seq_one_letter_code
_entity_poly.pdbx_strand_id
1 'polypeptide(L)'
;MQIVLFVFTTRPPYHPPTHPHRREELPSRDKIYMTLGIDPGRKDLLTVKDMHNNHVRYTAKQHYAEAGIYKFTRKVAALQASAPDFVKRAYKCPTRKTASGETLLRRVTYMAPTLWDVLAWHMSQPFRQLSFNAHARQQQALVNLAKQFRPPPGMVTIVGVGDWSADDRGGIMRGRPPGPWFEFVKYLREFCTVVVIHEFRTSKLCALCHRPLQPHKYPPPGGTGTQVPKTSYATKRCSNRDCPVTTVNRDENAASNILTLTCLWIDGDPRPFALGGPPPSPLPVRALLSPQTTSHPHLGGMHRTHTSIQCVIKWIGSPCCSLAV
;
A
#
# COMPACT_ATOMS: atom_id res chain seq x y z
N MET A 1 7.53 -39.05 0.90
CA MET A 1 7.75 -38.22 -0.31
C MET A 1 6.82 -37.03 -0.28
N GLN A 2 7.39 -35.84 -0.10
CA GLN A 2 6.71 -34.54 -0.11
C GLN A 2 6.35 -34.15 -1.55
N ILE A 3 5.14 -33.62 -1.76
CA ILE A 3 4.93 -32.56 -2.74
C ILE A 3 4.13 -31.47 -2.03
N VAL A 4 4.86 -30.62 -1.32
CA VAL A 4 4.33 -29.37 -0.80
C VAL A 4 4.40 -28.36 -1.95
N LEU A 5 3.28 -28.13 -2.64
CA LEU A 5 3.19 -27.07 -3.63
C LEU A 5 3.05 -25.72 -2.92
N PHE A 6 4.14 -25.26 -2.30
CA PHE A 6 4.30 -23.86 -1.95
C PHE A 6 4.43 -23.08 -3.25
N VAL A 7 3.31 -22.57 -3.77
CA VAL A 7 3.38 -21.43 -4.68
C VAL A 7 3.70 -20.20 -3.82
N PHE A 8 4.98 -20.09 -3.43
CA PHE A 8 5.56 -18.79 -3.17
C PHE A 8 5.49 -18.04 -4.50
N THR A 9 4.42 -17.27 -4.71
CA THR A 9 4.56 -16.10 -5.57
C THR A 9 5.46 -15.16 -4.79
N THR A 10 6.77 -15.38 -4.83
CA THR A 10 7.70 -14.26 -4.73
C THR A 10 7.25 -13.34 -5.85
N ARG A 11 6.53 -12.27 -5.52
CA ARG A 11 6.56 -11.11 -6.41
C ARG A 11 8.05 -10.91 -6.69
N PRO A 12 8.50 -10.81 -7.95
CA PRO A 12 9.86 -10.38 -8.20
C PRO A 12 10.08 -9.17 -7.29
N PRO A 13 11.22 -9.08 -6.56
CA PRO A 13 11.52 -7.90 -5.78
C PRO A 13 11.17 -6.70 -6.64
N TYR A 14 10.26 -5.85 -6.13
CA TYR A 14 10.02 -4.58 -6.77
C TYR A 14 11.36 -3.86 -6.73
N HIS A 15 12.06 -3.91 -7.85
CA HIS A 15 13.14 -3.02 -8.15
C HIS A 15 12.42 -1.75 -8.59
N PRO A 16 12.36 -0.69 -7.76
CA PRO A 16 11.94 0.60 -8.27
C PRO A 16 12.79 0.88 -9.52
N PRO A 17 12.21 1.41 -10.60
CA PRO A 17 12.99 1.78 -11.78
C PRO A 17 14.21 2.56 -11.31
N THR A 18 15.40 2.08 -11.70
CA THR A 18 16.73 2.52 -11.25
C THR A 18 17.12 3.93 -11.69
N HIS A 19 16.14 4.70 -12.18
CA HIS A 19 16.32 6.10 -12.50
C HIS A 19 15.28 6.88 -11.70
N PRO A 20 15.60 7.29 -10.44
CA PRO A 20 15.01 8.53 -9.94
C PRO A 20 15.19 9.58 -11.04
N HIS A 21 14.16 10.41 -11.29
CA HIS A 21 14.36 11.58 -12.15
C HIS A 21 15.65 12.25 -11.70
N ARG A 22 16.62 12.33 -12.61
CA ARG A 22 17.89 12.94 -12.31
C ARG A 22 17.60 14.42 -12.05
N ARG A 23 18.17 14.98 -10.99
CA ARG A 23 17.93 16.39 -10.61
C ARG A 23 18.25 17.31 -11.79
N GLU A 24 19.23 16.91 -12.60
CA GLU A 24 19.67 17.58 -13.81
C GLU A 24 18.59 17.70 -14.91
N GLU A 25 17.51 16.91 -14.84
CA GLU A 25 16.39 16.93 -15.78
C GLU A 25 15.20 17.76 -15.27
N LEU A 26 15.33 18.44 -14.12
CA LEU A 26 14.27 19.29 -13.60
C LEU A 26 14.10 20.55 -14.45
N PRO A 27 12.85 20.96 -14.71
CA PRO A 27 12.62 22.23 -15.37
C PRO A 27 12.97 23.38 -14.43
N SER A 28 13.15 24.57 -15.00
CA SER A 28 13.40 25.80 -14.25
C SER A 28 12.24 26.08 -13.27
N ARG A 29 12.53 26.79 -12.16
CA ARG A 29 11.56 27.00 -11.08
C ARG A 29 10.28 27.68 -11.53
N ASP A 30 10.35 28.56 -12.52
CA ASP A 30 9.20 29.25 -13.13
C ASP A 30 8.23 28.31 -13.85
N LYS A 31 8.66 27.08 -14.16
CA LYS A 31 7.82 26.02 -14.73
C LYS A 31 7.22 25.09 -13.69
N ILE A 32 7.58 25.23 -12.42
CA ILE A 32 7.02 24.41 -11.34
C ILE A 32 5.69 25.05 -10.91
N TYR A 33 4.58 24.42 -11.27
CA TYR A 33 3.25 24.83 -10.84
C TYR A 33 3.05 24.60 -9.34
N MET A 34 3.43 23.41 -8.85
CA MET A 34 3.25 23.05 -7.45
C MET A 34 4.24 21.95 -7.03
N THR A 35 4.66 22.01 -5.76
CA THR A 35 5.40 20.94 -5.09
C THR A 35 4.52 20.32 -4.01
N LEU A 36 4.45 18.99 -3.99
CA LEU A 36 3.61 18.21 -3.09
C LEU A 36 4.42 17.19 -2.31
N GLY A 37 4.03 16.94 -1.05
CA GLY A 37 4.46 15.79 -0.26
C GLY A 37 3.29 14.83 -0.03
N ILE A 38 3.47 13.56 -0.36
CA ILE A 38 2.46 12.51 -0.19
C ILE A 38 2.96 11.44 0.79
N ASP A 39 2.27 11.34 1.93
CA ASP A 39 2.40 10.24 2.86
C ASP A 39 1.38 9.15 2.53
N PRO A 40 1.81 7.95 2.10
CA PRO A 40 0.93 6.80 2.04
C PRO A 40 0.41 6.46 3.44
N GLY A 41 -0.91 6.33 3.57
CA GLY A 41 -1.56 6.07 4.86
C GLY A 41 -1.98 4.61 5.03
N ARG A 42 -2.23 4.21 6.28
CA ARG A 42 -2.80 2.89 6.59
C ARG A 42 -4.33 2.90 6.68
N LYS A 43 -4.90 3.99 7.20
CA LYS A 43 -6.35 4.18 7.41
C LYS A 43 -6.96 4.96 6.24
N ASP A 44 -6.35 6.09 5.93
CA ASP A 44 -6.55 6.80 4.67
C ASP A 44 -5.53 6.24 3.66
N LEU A 45 -5.86 6.24 2.36
CA LEU A 45 -4.95 5.72 1.34
C LEU A 45 -3.69 6.59 1.23
N LEU A 46 -3.88 7.91 1.32
CA LEU A 46 -2.79 8.88 1.31
C LEU A 46 -3.22 10.22 1.93
N THR A 47 -2.22 10.96 2.41
CA THR A 47 -2.33 12.35 2.83
C THR A 47 -1.39 13.19 1.97
N VAL A 48 -1.90 14.26 1.40
CA VAL A 48 -1.15 15.21 0.56
C VAL A 48 -0.98 16.52 1.31
N LYS A 49 0.20 17.11 1.22
CA LYS A 49 0.53 18.47 1.67
C LYS A 49 1.11 19.28 0.52
N ASP A 50 0.66 20.53 0.39
CA ASP A 50 1.23 21.52 -0.53
C ASP A 50 2.07 22.58 0.22
N MET A 51 2.73 23.44 -0.55
CA MET A 51 3.56 24.54 -0.04
C MET A 51 2.76 25.64 0.68
N HIS A 52 1.45 25.69 0.48
CA HIS A 52 0.53 26.64 1.14
C HIS A 52 -0.05 26.07 2.43
N ASN A 53 0.46 24.92 2.90
CA ASN A 53 0.00 24.19 4.07
C ASN A 53 -1.44 23.64 3.95
N ASN A 54 -2.04 23.69 2.77
CA ASN A 54 -3.28 22.96 2.51
C ASN A 54 -3.00 21.46 2.55
N HIS A 55 -4.02 20.70 2.92
CA HIS A 55 -3.93 19.26 2.93
C HIS A 55 -5.18 18.61 2.37
N VAL A 56 -4.98 17.49 1.68
CA VAL A 56 -6.05 16.66 1.13
C VAL A 56 -5.80 15.24 1.59
N ARG A 57 -6.85 14.57 2.07
CA ARG A 57 -6.80 13.15 2.46
C ARG A 57 -7.67 12.35 1.52
N TYR A 58 -7.09 11.34 0.90
CA TYR A 58 -7.85 10.38 0.11
C TYR A 58 -8.15 9.17 0.98
N THR A 59 -9.38 9.12 1.52
CA THR A 59 -9.75 8.13 2.53
C THR A 59 -10.01 6.75 1.92
N ALA A 60 -9.88 5.68 2.72
CA ALA A 60 -10.29 4.34 2.25
C ALA A 60 -11.79 4.29 1.89
N LYS A 61 -12.65 5.02 2.61
CA LYS A 61 -14.10 5.09 2.30
C LYS A 61 -14.33 5.67 0.90
N GLN A 62 -13.64 6.77 0.59
CA GLN A 62 -13.71 7.41 -0.72
C GLN A 62 -13.24 6.44 -1.82
N HIS A 63 -12.08 5.80 -1.62
CA HIS A 63 -11.59 4.80 -2.55
C HIS A 63 -12.58 3.66 -2.79
N TYR A 64 -13.23 3.15 -1.74
CA TYR A 64 -14.19 2.05 -1.86
C TYR A 64 -15.44 2.44 -2.66
N ALA A 65 -15.89 3.69 -2.50
CA ALA A 65 -17.02 4.24 -3.24
C ALA A 65 -16.66 4.40 -4.74
N GLU A 66 -15.56 5.09 -5.04
CA GLU A 66 -15.11 5.38 -6.41
C GLU A 66 -14.71 4.11 -7.17
N ALA A 67 -13.97 3.21 -6.53
CA ALA A 67 -13.60 1.92 -7.11
C ALA A 67 -14.78 0.93 -7.19
N GLY A 68 -15.94 1.28 -6.62
CA GLY A 68 -17.14 0.44 -6.64
C GLY A 68 -16.98 -0.90 -5.92
N ILE A 69 -16.15 -0.96 -4.87
CA ILE A 69 -15.84 -2.19 -4.14
C ILE A 69 -17.11 -2.79 -3.56
N TYR A 70 -17.96 -1.98 -2.92
CA TYR A 70 -19.24 -2.47 -2.38
C TYR A 70 -20.18 -3.00 -3.47
N LYS A 71 -20.18 -2.39 -4.67
CA LYS A 71 -20.98 -2.86 -5.81
C LYS A 71 -20.46 -4.20 -6.32
N PHE A 72 -19.15 -4.37 -6.40
CA PHE A 72 -18.52 -5.65 -6.73
C PHE A 72 -18.90 -6.73 -5.71
N THR A 73 -18.77 -6.45 -4.41
CA THR A 73 -19.14 -7.40 -3.35
C THR A 73 -20.60 -7.84 -3.44
N ARG A 74 -21.55 -6.91 -3.68
CA ARG A 74 -22.97 -7.26 -3.88
C ARG A 74 -23.18 -8.17 -5.10
N LYS A 75 -22.52 -7.89 -6.22
CA LYS A 75 -22.61 -8.72 -7.42
C LYS A 75 -22.01 -10.11 -7.22
N VAL A 76 -20.90 -10.19 -6.50
CA VAL A 76 -20.28 -11.46 -6.12
C VAL A 76 -21.23 -12.28 -5.23
N ALA A 77 -21.86 -11.65 -4.24
CA ALA A 77 -22.86 -12.32 -3.39
C ALA A 77 -24.07 -12.83 -4.20
N ALA A 78 -24.55 -12.06 -5.19
CA ALA A 78 -25.61 -12.50 -6.09
C ALA A 78 -25.19 -13.71 -6.94
N LEU A 79 -23.96 -13.72 -7.48
CA LEU A 79 -23.42 -14.89 -8.21
C LEU A 79 -23.25 -16.11 -7.29
N GLN A 80 -22.92 -15.91 -6.02
CA GLN A 80 -22.81 -17.00 -5.05
C GLN A 80 -24.17 -17.60 -4.69
N ALA A 81 -25.23 -16.80 -4.65
CA ALA A 81 -26.58 -17.28 -4.34
C ALA A 81 -27.04 -18.34 -5.34
N SER A 82 -26.73 -18.14 -6.63
CA SER A 82 -27.01 -19.10 -7.71
C SER A 82 -25.89 -20.13 -7.94
N ALA A 83 -24.82 -20.12 -7.14
CA ALA A 83 -23.71 -21.04 -7.32
C ALA A 83 -24.06 -22.49 -6.91
N PRO A 84 -23.38 -23.50 -7.49
CA PRO A 84 -23.49 -24.88 -7.04
C PRO A 84 -23.15 -25.06 -5.56
N ASP A 85 -23.70 -26.10 -4.93
CA ASP A 85 -23.52 -26.32 -3.50
C ASP A 85 -22.06 -26.52 -3.07
N PHE A 86 -21.23 -27.13 -3.92
CA PHE A 86 -19.80 -27.27 -3.63
C PHE A 86 -19.10 -25.91 -3.50
N VAL A 87 -19.50 -24.91 -4.30
CA VAL A 87 -19.02 -23.52 -4.18
C VAL A 87 -19.51 -22.93 -2.87
N LYS A 88 -20.82 -22.99 -2.60
CA LYS A 88 -21.41 -22.47 -1.35
C LYS A 88 -20.74 -23.06 -0.10
N ARG A 89 -20.41 -24.35 -0.11
CA ARG A 89 -19.66 -25.02 0.97
C ARG A 89 -18.24 -24.46 1.09
N ALA A 90 -17.51 -24.32 -0.01
CA ALA A 90 -16.16 -23.75 0.01
C ALA A 90 -16.10 -22.34 0.65
N TYR A 91 -17.15 -21.52 0.47
CA TYR A 91 -17.28 -20.20 1.12
C TYR A 91 -17.54 -20.26 2.63
N LYS A 92 -18.03 -21.39 3.17
CA LYS A 92 -18.19 -21.63 4.62
C LYS A 92 -16.90 -22.13 5.29
N CYS A 93 -15.82 -22.30 4.53
CA CYS A 93 -14.56 -22.83 5.05
C CYS A 93 -13.93 -21.90 6.11
N PRO A 94 -13.40 -22.44 7.23
CA PRO A 94 -12.75 -21.67 8.29
C PRO A 94 -11.61 -20.76 7.79
N THR A 95 -11.40 -19.61 8.44
CA THR A 95 -10.36 -18.65 8.02
C THR A 95 -8.95 -19.25 8.04
N ARG A 96 -8.14 -18.91 7.02
CA ARG A 96 -6.71 -19.27 6.97
C ARG A 96 -5.84 -18.46 7.94
N LYS A 97 -6.38 -17.38 8.52
CA LYS A 97 -5.64 -16.48 9.42
C LYS A 97 -5.58 -17.08 10.81
N THR A 98 -4.82 -18.14 10.96
CA THR A 98 -4.65 -18.90 12.20
C THR A 98 -3.18 -19.16 12.43
N ALA A 99 -2.75 -19.11 13.69
CA ALA A 99 -1.43 -19.58 14.10
C ALA A 99 -1.41 -21.10 14.40
N SER A 100 -2.58 -21.73 14.46
CA SER A 100 -2.72 -23.17 14.73
C SER A 100 -2.57 -23.98 13.44
N GLY A 101 -1.58 -24.88 13.43
CA GLY A 101 -1.40 -25.87 12.35
C GLY A 101 -2.60 -26.81 12.21
N GLU A 102 -3.29 -27.13 13.31
CA GLU A 102 -4.48 -27.96 13.30
C GLU A 102 -5.64 -27.27 12.56
N THR A 103 -5.90 -25.99 12.84
CA THR A 103 -6.92 -25.21 12.11
C THR A 103 -6.57 -25.11 10.63
N LEU A 104 -5.28 -24.98 10.30
CA LEU A 104 -4.81 -24.95 8.91
C LEU A 104 -5.05 -26.30 8.22
N LEU A 105 -4.72 -27.42 8.87
CA LEU A 105 -4.96 -28.77 8.37
C LEU A 105 -6.46 -29.01 8.13
N ARG A 106 -7.32 -28.66 9.10
CA ARG A 106 -8.79 -28.75 8.95
C ARG A 106 -9.28 -27.99 7.71
N ARG A 107 -8.72 -26.81 7.44
CA ARG A 107 -9.03 -26.03 6.23
C ARG A 107 -8.59 -26.75 4.95
N VAL A 108 -7.37 -27.28 4.90
CA VAL A 108 -6.85 -28.00 3.72
C VAL A 108 -7.73 -29.21 3.43
N THR A 109 -8.02 -30.03 4.43
CA THR A 109 -8.90 -31.21 4.30
C THR A 109 -10.31 -30.82 3.84
N TYR A 110 -10.84 -29.68 4.31
CA TYR A 110 -12.14 -29.18 3.89
C TYR A 110 -12.18 -28.73 2.42
N MET A 111 -11.12 -28.06 1.95
CA MET A 111 -11.08 -27.46 0.61
C MET A 111 -10.61 -28.42 -0.47
N ALA A 112 -9.66 -29.31 -0.16
CA ALA A 112 -8.97 -30.16 -1.15
C ALA A 112 -9.94 -30.94 -2.06
N PRO A 113 -11.04 -31.56 -1.56
CA PRO A 113 -11.92 -32.35 -2.41
C PRO A 113 -12.67 -31.57 -3.48
N THR A 114 -12.88 -30.26 -3.28
CA THR A 114 -13.68 -29.40 -4.17
C THR A 114 -12.85 -28.29 -4.82
N LEU A 115 -11.54 -28.28 -4.59
CA LEU A 115 -10.67 -27.18 -4.97
C LEU A 115 -10.74 -26.92 -6.48
N TRP A 116 -10.64 -27.97 -7.29
CA TRP A 116 -10.66 -27.84 -8.76
C TRP A 116 -11.98 -27.31 -9.28
N ASP A 117 -13.11 -27.80 -8.76
CA ASP A 117 -14.43 -27.34 -9.18
C ASP A 117 -14.66 -25.88 -8.78
N VAL A 118 -14.23 -25.51 -7.57
CA VAL A 118 -14.28 -24.11 -7.11
C VAL A 118 -13.41 -23.24 -8.01
N LEU A 119 -12.21 -23.68 -8.36
CA LEU A 119 -11.34 -22.96 -9.30
C LEU A 119 -12.00 -22.81 -10.67
N ALA A 120 -12.57 -23.88 -11.22
CA ALA A 120 -13.28 -23.87 -12.50
C ALA A 120 -14.46 -22.87 -12.49
N TRP A 121 -15.23 -22.82 -11.39
CA TRP A 121 -16.30 -21.85 -11.23
C TRP A 121 -15.79 -20.40 -11.21
N HIS A 122 -14.68 -20.12 -10.51
CA HIS A 122 -14.06 -18.78 -10.54
C HIS A 122 -13.47 -18.43 -11.90
N MET A 123 -13.08 -19.44 -12.67
CA MET A 123 -12.67 -19.29 -14.05
C MET A 123 -13.85 -19.21 -15.03
N SER A 124 -15.10 -19.33 -14.59
CA SER A 124 -16.26 -19.17 -15.48
C SER A 124 -16.38 -17.74 -16.02
N GLN A 125 -17.00 -17.59 -17.19
CA GLN A 125 -17.15 -16.29 -17.86
C GLN A 125 -17.85 -15.23 -16.97
N PRO A 126 -18.95 -15.53 -16.24
CA PRO A 126 -19.61 -14.53 -15.40
C PRO A 126 -18.70 -13.98 -14.30
N PHE A 127 -17.95 -14.86 -13.62
CA PHE A 127 -17.04 -14.45 -12.56
C PHE A 127 -15.83 -13.69 -13.10
N ARG A 128 -15.24 -14.17 -14.21
CA ARG A 128 -14.11 -13.49 -14.88
C ARG A 128 -14.50 -12.10 -15.35
N GLN A 129 -15.65 -11.94 -16.01
CA GLN A 129 -16.12 -10.65 -16.50
C GLN A 129 -16.34 -9.68 -15.34
N LEU A 130 -16.97 -10.15 -14.25
CA LEU A 130 -17.18 -9.35 -13.05
C LEU A 130 -15.85 -8.90 -12.42
N SER A 131 -14.88 -9.81 -12.33
CA SER A 131 -13.54 -9.54 -11.78
C SER A 131 -12.75 -8.57 -12.65
N PHE A 132 -12.80 -8.75 -13.96
CA PHE A 132 -12.16 -7.85 -14.93
C PHE A 132 -12.74 -6.43 -14.83
N ASN A 133 -14.07 -6.30 -14.82
CA ASN A 133 -14.73 -5.01 -14.69
C ASN A 133 -14.40 -4.32 -13.36
N ALA A 134 -14.30 -5.08 -12.27
CA ALA A 134 -13.92 -4.55 -10.96
C ALA A 134 -12.46 -4.09 -10.93
N HIS A 135 -11.56 -4.85 -11.55
CA HIS A 135 -10.15 -4.46 -11.70
C HIS A 135 -10.02 -3.18 -12.52
N ALA A 136 -10.65 -3.12 -13.70
CA ALA A 136 -10.65 -1.94 -14.56
C ALA A 136 -11.17 -0.70 -13.83
N ARG A 137 -12.27 -0.83 -13.06
CA ARG A 137 -12.81 0.27 -12.27
C ARG A 137 -11.86 0.71 -11.14
N GLN A 138 -11.21 -0.22 -10.45
CA GLN A 138 -10.20 0.11 -9.45
C GLN A 138 -9.02 0.88 -10.06
N GLN A 139 -8.52 0.46 -11.22
CA GLN A 139 -7.48 1.21 -11.92
C GLN A 139 -7.96 2.60 -12.33
N GLN A 140 -9.18 2.72 -12.86
CA GLN A 140 -9.76 4.00 -13.24
C GLN A 140 -9.89 4.98 -12.06
N ALA A 141 -10.25 4.49 -10.87
CA ALA A 141 -10.29 5.33 -9.66
C ALA A 141 -8.90 5.90 -9.33
N LEU A 142 -7.84 5.10 -9.45
CA LEU A 142 -6.46 5.57 -9.20
C LEU A 142 -5.98 6.55 -10.27
N VAL A 143 -6.28 6.28 -11.54
CA VAL A 143 -6.00 7.21 -12.65
C VAL A 143 -6.73 8.53 -12.44
N ASN A 144 -8.00 8.50 -12.03
CA ASN A 144 -8.77 9.71 -11.76
C ASN A 144 -8.19 10.49 -10.58
N LEU A 145 -7.72 9.81 -9.54
CA LEU A 145 -7.01 10.45 -8.43
C LEU A 145 -5.71 11.09 -8.91
N ALA A 146 -4.88 10.36 -9.67
CA ALA A 146 -3.62 10.87 -10.21
C ALA A 146 -3.83 12.10 -11.11
N LYS A 147 -4.90 12.11 -11.92
CA LYS A 147 -5.28 13.26 -12.76
C LYS A 147 -5.56 14.54 -11.97
N GLN A 148 -5.92 14.46 -10.68
CA GLN A 148 -6.16 15.65 -9.85
C GLN A 148 -4.88 16.46 -9.62
N PHE A 149 -3.70 15.85 -9.79
CA PHE A 149 -2.40 16.50 -9.61
C PHE A 149 -1.77 16.99 -10.92
N ARG A 150 -2.48 16.81 -12.04
CA ARG A 150 -2.01 17.23 -13.36
C ARG A 150 -1.77 18.75 -13.39
N PRO A 151 -0.58 19.21 -13.81
CA PRO A 151 -0.30 20.64 -13.96
C PRO A 151 -1.04 21.23 -15.18
N PRO A 152 -1.22 22.56 -15.23
CA PRO A 152 -1.59 23.26 -16.45
C PRO A 152 -0.61 23.00 -17.60
N PRO A 153 -1.02 23.19 -18.87
CA PRO A 153 -0.14 23.05 -20.02
C PRO A 153 1.12 23.91 -19.88
N GLY A 154 2.30 23.32 -20.17
CA GLY A 154 3.58 24.01 -20.10
C GLY A 154 4.18 24.15 -18.70
N MET A 155 3.54 23.58 -17.67
CA MET A 155 4.02 23.55 -16.29
C MET A 155 4.23 22.10 -15.80
N VAL A 156 4.93 21.95 -14.68
CA VAL A 156 5.11 20.66 -13.99
C VAL A 156 4.60 20.71 -12.56
N THR A 157 4.04 19.59 -12.09
CA THR A 157 3.85 19.32 -10.66
C THR A 157 4.93 18.36 -10.21
N ILE A 158 5.70 18.71 -9.18
CA ILE A 158 6.69 17.82 -8.57
C ILE A 158 6.08 17.20 -7.31
N VAL A 159 6.13 15.87 -7.22
CA VAL A 159 5.53 15.14 -6.11
C VAL A 159 6.55 14.26 -5.42
N GLY A 160 6.84 14.58 -4.17
CA GLY A 160 7.50 13.70 -3.23
C GLY A 160 6.56 12.61 -2.76
N VAL A 161 6.91 11.36 -3.00
CA VAL A 161 6.18 10.20 -2.51
C VAL A 161 7.05 9.44 -1.54
N GLY A 162 6.50 9.10 -0.38
CA GLY A 162 7.16 8.19 0.55
C GLY A 162 7.48 6.85 -0.13
N ASP A 163 8.69 6.33 0.08
CA ASP A 163 9.17 5.10 -0.54
C ASP A 163 8.47 3.84 -0.03
N TRP A 164 7.64 3.96 1.01
CA TRP A 164 7.03 2.87 1.73
C TRP A 164 8.04 1.74 1.91
N SER A 165 9.15 2.03 2.60
CA SER A 165 10.22 1.06 2.79
C SER A 165 9.63 -0.18 3.49
N ALA A 166 9.51 -1.24 2.71
CA ALA A 166 8.95 -2.50 3.15
C ALA A 166 9.92 -3.25 4.07
N ASP A 167 10.93 -2.60 4.68
CA ASP A 167 11.93 -3.23 5.54
C ASP A 167 11.33 -3.95 6.75
N ASP A 168 10.04 -3.70 7.03
CA ASP A 168 9.22 -4.48 7.94
C ASP A 168 8.65 -5.78 7.31
N ARG A 169 9.31 -6.39 6.31
CA ARG A 169 8.90 -7.71 5.74
C ARG A 169 8.91 -8.82 6.79
N GLY A 170 9.69 -8.65 7.87
CA GLY A 170 9.77 -9.55 9.02
C GLY A 170 8.84 -9.19 10.17
N GLY A 171 8.24 -8.01 10.17
CA GLY A 171 7.20 -7.67 11.12
C GLY A 171 5.95 -8.47 10.81
N ILE A 172 5.45 -9.21 11.79
CA ILE A 172 4.06 -9.68 11.82
C ILE A 172 3.16 -8.44 11.99
N MET A 173 3.22 -7.49 11.07
CA MET A 173 2.32 -6.35 10.99
C MET A 173 0.94 -6.90 10.61
N ARG A 174 0.17 -7.29 11.64
CA ARG A 174 -1.24 -7.69 11.52
C ARG A 174 -1.99 -6.58 10.77
N GLY A 175 -2.42 -6.83 9.53
CA GLY A 175 -3.15 -5.83 8.74
C GLY A 175 -3.47 -6.25 7.31
N ARG A 176 -4.31 -5.45 6.63
CA ARG A 176 -4.55 -5.58 5.18
C ARG A 176 -3.25 -5.31 4.42
N PRO A 177 -3.02 -5.96 3.27
CA PRO A 177 -1.91 -5.59 2.39
C PRO A 177 -1.98 -4.09 2.08
N PRO A 178 -0.83 -3.45 1.78
CA PRO A 178 -0.83 -2.05 1.38
C PRO A 178 -1.89 -1.84 0.31
N GLY A 179 -2.58 -0.69 0.37
CA GLY A 179 -3.46 -0.27 -0.71
C GLY A 179 -2.71 -0.26 -2.05
N PRO A 180 -3.38 0.03 -3.16
CA PRO A 180 -2.73 0.10 -4.48
C PRO A 180 -1.79 1.30 -4.64
N TRP A 181 -0.85 1.47 -3.71
CA TRP A 181 0.13 2.56 -3.63
C TRP A 181 1.10 2.52 -4.80
N PHE A 182 1.67 1.35 -5.09
CA PHE A 182 2.59 1.20 -6.22
C PHE A 182 1.89 1.47 -7.56
N GLU A 183 0.67 0.97 -7.73
CA GLU A 183 -0.15 1.27 -8.91
C GLU A 183 -0.50 2.76 -8.99
N PHE A 184 -0.83 3.41 -7.87
CA PHE A 184 -1.07 4.85 -7.83
C PHE A 184 0.18 5.65 -8.24
N VAL A 185 1.35 5.34 -7.67
CA VAL A 185 2.62 6.00 -8.02
C VAL A 185 2.95 5.80 -9.50
N LYS A 186 2.64 4.63 -10.08
CA LYS A 186 2.77 4.39 -11.51
C LYS A 186 1.92 5.36 -12.33
N TYR A 187 0.64 5.51 -12.00
CA TYR A 187 -0.25 6.44 -12.73
C TYR A 187 0.10 7.90 -12.48
N LEU A 188 0.59 8.23 -11.29
CA LEU A 188 1.00 9.60 -10.95
C LEU A 188 2.17 10.07 -11.83
N ARG A 189 3.11 9.17 -12.17
CA ARG A 189 4.22 9.45 -13.11
C ARG A 189 3.76 9.79 -14.53
N GLU A 190 2.53 9.46 -14.92
CA GLU A 190 1.98 9.85 -16.22
C GLU A 190 1.60 11.34 -16.28
N PHE A 191 1.46 12.00 -15.12
CA PHE A 191 1.00 13.39 -15.03
C PHE A 191 1.94 14.32 -14.26
N CYS A 192 2.86 13.77 -13.47
CA CYS A 192 3.72 14.53 -12.57
C CYS A 192 5.16 14.01 -12.60
N THR A 193 6.11 14.88 -12.24
CA THR A 193 7.47 14.46 -11.91
C THR A 193 7.47 13.88 -10.50
N VAL A 194 7.72 12.58 -10.37
CA VAL A 194 7.64 11.89 -9.07
C VAL A 194 9.03 11.62 -8.50
N VAL A 195 9.25 12.09 -7.27
CA VAL A 195 10.48 11.88 -6.49
C VAL A 195 10.17 10.92 -5.36
N VAL A 196 10.89 9.80 -5.29
CA VAL A 196 10.73 8.83 -4.21
C VAL A 196 11.60 9.26 -3.02
N ILE A 197 10.97 9.49 -1.87
CA ILE A 197 11.59 10.00 -0.65
C ILE A 197 11.64 8.88 0.39
N HIS A 198 12.84 8.56 0.87
CA HIS A 198 12.99 7.60 1.96
C HIS A 198 12.34 8.10 3.25
N GLU A 199 11.44 7.34 3.87
CA GLU A 199 10.54 7.82 4.96
C GLU A 199 11.14 7.84 6.38
N PHE A 200 12.47 7.78 6.52
CA PHE A 200 13.09 7.68 7.85
C PHE A 200 12.63 8.80 8.82
N ARG A 201 11.90 8.37 9.87
CA ARG A 201 11.35 9.19 10.96
C ARG A 201 10.42 10.33 10.52
N THR A 202 9.92 10.35 9.28
CA THR A 202 8.97 11.38 8.78
C THR A 202 7.71 11.48 9.64
N SER A 203 7.21 10.36 10.16
CA SER A 203 6.05 10.31 11.07
C SER A 203 6.40 10.43 12.56
N LYS A 204 7.70 10.46 12.91
CA LYS A 204 8.21 10.44 14.30
C LYS A 204 8.77 11.79 14.75
N LEU A 205 9.16 12.67 13.84
CA LEU A 205 9.69 14.00 14.15
C LEU A 205 8.74 15.08 13.69
N CYS A 206 8.62 16.15 14.48
CA CYS A 206 7.80 17.31 14.13
C CYS A 206 8.34 17.95 12.84
N ALA A 207 7.48 18.19 11.85
CA ALA A 207 7.87 18.80 10.59
C ALA A 207 8.37 20.25 10.71
N LEU A 208 8.07 20.93 11.83
CA LEU A 208 8.53 22.30 12.05
C LEU A 208 9.88 22.37 12.77
N CYS A 209 10.05 21.61 13.87
CA CYS A 209 11.23 21.74 14.73
C CYS A 209 12.09 20.48 14.83
N HIS A 210 11.73 19.42 14.10
CA HIS A 210 12.40 18.11 14.07
C HIS A 210 12.59 17.43 15.44
N ARG A 211 11.88 17.89 16.48
CA ARG A 211 11.87 17.23 17.80
C ARG A 211 10.92 16.02 17.80
N PRO A 212 11.15 15.01 18.66
CA PRO A 212 10.32 13.82 18.71
C PRO A 212 8.84 14.09 18.96
N LEU A 213 7.99 13.35 18.24
CA LEU A 213 6.55 13.33 18.43
C LEU A 213 6.14 12.19 19.36
N GLN A 214 5.34 12.51 20.37
CA GLN A 214 4.80 11.55 21.33
C GLN A 214 3.33 11.23 21.01
N PRO A 215 2.85 9.98 21.22
CA PRO A 215 1.43 9.68 21.12
C PRO A 215 0.58 10.58 22.02
N HIS A 216 -0.53 11.12 21.51
CA HIS A 216 -1.42 11.94 22.30
C HIS A 216 -2.22 11.07 23.27
N LYS A 217 -2.19 11.40 24.57
CA LYS A 217 -3.03 10.76 25.60
C LYS A 217 -4.27 11.61 25.84
N TYR A 218 -5.45 11.05 25.56
CA TYR A 218 -6.72 11.68 25.91
C TYR A 218 -7.07 11.35 27.36
N PRO A 219 -7.61 12.33 28.12
CA PRO A 219 -8.17 12.04 29.44
C PRO A 219 -9.34 11.05 29.31
N PRO A 220 -9.58 10.23 30.35
CA PRO A 220 -10.71 9.31 30.36
C PRO A 220 -12.05 10.06 30.25
N PRO A 221 -13.06 9.51 29.56
CA PRO A 221 -14.41 10.07 29.57
C PRO A 221 -14.96 10.09 31.01
N GLY A 222 -15.44 11.24 31.48
CA GLY A 222 -16.15 11.34 32.75
C GLY A 222 -15.30 11.64 34.00
N GLY A 223 -14.02 12.00 33.87
CA GLY A 223 -13.22 12.65 34.93
C GLY A 223 -12.93 11.84 36.21
N THR A 224 -13.49 10.65 36.36
CA THR A 224 -13.32 9.79 37.53
C THR A 224 -12.12 8.88 37.35
N GLY A 225 -11.22 8.87 38.36
CA GLY A 225 -9.86 8.34 38.33
C GLY A 225 -9.69 6.82 38.20
N THR A 226 -10.71 6.09 37.72
CA THR A 226 -10.69 4.64 37.56
C THR A 226 -10.48 4.16 36.13
N GLN A 227 -10.50 5.05 35.12
CA GLN A 227 -10.31 4.66 33.72
C GLN A 227 -8.95 5.08 33.15
N VAL A 228 -8.31 4.14 32.44
CA VAL A 228 -6.99 4.32 31.83
C VAL A 228 -7.06 5.37 30.70
N PRO A 229 -6.13 6.34 30.62
CA PRO A 229 -6.07 7.31 29.53
C PRO A 229 -5.99 6.62 28.15
N LYS A 230 -6.82 7.07 27.22
CA LYS A 230 -6.83 6.53 25.85
C LYS A 230 -5.68 7.12 25.05
N THR A 231 -4.75 6.29 24.62
CA THR A 231 -3.63 6.72 23.77
C THR A 231 -4.03 6.69 22.29
N SER A 232 -3.87 7.81 21.59
CA SER A 232 -3.99 7.90 20.13
C SER A 232 -2.62 7.85 19.48
N TYR A 233 -2.48 6.95 18.51
CA TYR A 233 -1.29 6.84 17.68
C TYR A 233 -1.38 7.68 16.39
N ALA A 234 -2.59 8.08 16.00
CA ALA A 234 -2.85 8.94 14.84
C ALA A 234 -2.63 10.41 15.19
N THR A 235 -2.90 10.81 16.43
CA THR A 235 -2.67 12.16 16.92
C THR A 235 -1.37 12.20 17.73
N LYS A 236 -0.49 13.14 17.44
CA LYS A 236 0.82 13.30 18.06
C LYS A 236 0.94 14.64 18.76
N ARG A 237 1.78 14.72 19.80
CA ARG A 237 2.20 15.97 20.41
C ARG A 237 3.68 16.19 20.21
N CYS A 238 4.09 17.42 19.92
CA CYS A 238 5.51 17.76 19.89
C CYS A 238 6.09 17.75 21.31
N SER A 239 7.30 17.20 21.46
CA SER A 239 8.01 17.26 22.73
C SER A 239 8.56 18.65 23.06
N ASN A 240 8.70 19.52 22.05
CA ASN A 240 9.06 20.92 22.26
C ASN A 240 7.81 21.71 22.65
N ARG A 241 7.79 22.22 23.89
CA ARG A 241 6.65 22.98 24.43
C ARG A 241 6.49 24.36 23.78
N ASP A 242 7.57 24.91 23.24
CA ASP A 242 7.57 26.21 22.56
C ASP A 242 7.26 26.07 21.06
N CYS A 243 7.08 24.85 20.58
CA CYS A 243 6.69 24.62 19.19
C CYS A 243 5.20 24.93 19.02
N PRO A 244 4.81 25.76 18.03
CA PRO A 244 3.40 26.04 17.76
C PRO A 244 2.63 24.78 17.31
N VAL A 245 3.34 23.75 16.82
CA VAL A 245 2.79 22.42 16.55
C VAL A 245 2.63 21.67 17.88
N THR A 246 1.68 22.11 18.71
CA THR A 246 1.38 21.50 20.01
C THR A 246 0.84 20.09 19.83
N THR A 247 -0.11 19.91 18.89
CA THR A 247 -0.73 18.65 18.51
C THR A 247 -0.88 18.58 16.98
N VAL A 248 -0.60 17.44 16.38
CA VAL A 248 -0.66 17.24 14.92
C VAL A 248 -1.12 15.84 14.57
N ASN A 249 -1.77 15.69 13.42
CA ASN A 249 -2.03 14.39 12.82
C ASN A 249 -0.70 13.79 12.31
N ARG A 250 -0.47 12.51 12.61
CA ARG A 250 0.73 11.76 12.24
C ARG A 250 0.98 11.77 10.74
N ASP A 251 -0.06 11.51 9.95
CA ASP A 251 0.05 11.33 8.50
C ASP A 251 0.18 12.70 7.82
N GLU A 252 -0.44 13.75 8.35
CA GLU A 252 -0.22 15.14 7.90
C GLU A 252 1.20 15.62 8.20
N ASN A 253 1.74 15.31 9.39
CA ASN A 253 3.12 15.63 9.73
C ASN A 253 4.12 14.89 8.85
N ALA A 254 3.85 13.61 8.55
CA ALA A 254 4.68 12.83 7.64
C ALA A 254 4.65 13.43 6.22
N ALA A 255 3.47 13.80 5.71
CA ALA A 255 3.33 14.47 4.41
C ALA A 255 4.08 15.81 4.38
N SER A 256 4.04 16.61 5.46
CA SER A 256 4.82 17.84 5.59
C SER A 256 6.33 17.57 5.56
N ASN A 257 6.82 16.55 6.27
CA ASN A 257 8.23 16.17 6.21
C ASN A 257 8.65 15.69 4.81
N ILE A 258 7.79 14.94 4.12
CA ILE A 258 8.04 14.50 2.73
C ILE A 258 8.09 15.72 1.80
N LEU A 259 7.19 16.69 1.97
CA LEU A 259 7.22 17.94 1.22
C LEU A 259 8.53 18.68 1.44
N THR A 260 8.96 18.89 2.68
CA THR A 260 10.24 19.55 3.02
C THR A 260 11.42 18.83 2.36
N LEU A 261 11.47 17.49 2.44
CA LEU A 261 12.52 16.70 1.82
C LEU A 261 12.51 16.80 0.29
N THR A 262 11.33 16.98 -0.31
CA THR A 262 11.19 17.18 -1.75
C THR A 262 11.72 18.55 -2.16
N CYS A 263 11.41 19.60 -1.40
CA CYS A 263 11.96 20.93 -1.64
C CYS A 263 13.49 20.93 -1.56
N LEU A 264 14.07 20.36 -0.51
CA LEU A 264 15.53 20.21 -0.40
C LEU A 264 16.12 19.42 -1.57
N TRP A 265 15.42 18.37 -2.01
CA TRP A 265 15.85 17.62 -3.18
C TRP A 265 15.80 18.47 -4.47
N ILE A 266 14.79 19.32 -4.66
CA ILE A 266 14.73 20.27 -5.78
C ILE A 266 15.88 21.30 -5.68
N ASP A 267 16.15 21.79 -4.48
CA ASP A 267 17.04 22.93 -4.23
C ASP A 267 18.52 22.62 -4.38
N GLY A 268 18.90 21.35 -4.29
CA GLY A 268 20.32 21.01 -4.19
C GLY A 268 20.71 20.49 -2.82
N ASP A 269 19.89 20.81 -1.82
CA ASP A 269 20.29 20.88 -0.43
C ASP A 269 20.44 19.52 0.25
N PRO A 270 21.33 19.44 1.26
CA PRO A 270 21.51 18.22 2.03
C PRO A 270 20.25 17.89 2.82
N ARG A 271 19.96 16.60 2.91
CA ARG A 271 18.90 16.08 3.77
C ARG A 271 19.23 16.36 5.25
N PRO A 272 18.27 16.79 6.09
CA PRO A 272 18.54 17.02 7.50
C PRO A 272 18.93 15.71 8.18
N PHE A 273 19.99 15.72 8.99
CA PHE A 273 20.49 14.52 9.69
C PHE A 273 19.40 13.78 10.47
N ALA A 274 18.52 14.52 11.14
CA ALA A 274 17.42 13.94 11.93
C ALA A 274 16.47 13.07 11.09
N LEU A 275 16.34 13.38 9.80
CA LEU A 275 15.53 12.65 8.82
C LEU A 275 16.39 11.75 7.93
N GLY A 276 17.73 11.86 7.91
CA GLY A 276 18.62 11.21 6.95
C GLY A 276 18.81 9.70 7.11
N GLY A 277 18.56 9.15 8.30
CA GLY A 277 18.99 7.79 8.64
C GLY A 277 20.51 7.70 8.79
N PRO A 278 21.05 6.68 9.47
CA PRO A 278 22.46 6.35 9.32
C PRO A 278 22.73 6.00 7.84
N PRO A 279 23.94 6.28 7.31
CA PRO A 279 24.30 5.83 5.97
C PRO A 279 24.06 4.31 5.86
N PRO A 280 23.62 3.80 4.69
CA PRO A 280 23.46 2.37 4.51
C PRO A 280 24.78 1.68 4.90
N SER A 281 24.72 0.75 5.86
CA SER A 281 25.88 -0.09 6.17
C SER A 281 26.30 -0.80 4.88
N PRO A 282 27.60 -0.89 4.56
CA PRO A 282 28.07 -1.70 3.45
C PRO A 282 27.53 -3.11 3.66
N LEU A 283 26.63 -3.56 2.79
CA LEU A 283 26.18 -4.94 2.83
C LEU A 283 27.43 -5.84 2.63
N PRO A 284 27.62 -6.89 3.44
CA PRO A 284 28.69 -7.83 3.18
C PRO A 284 28.45 -8.45 1.79
N VAL A 285 29.45 -8.31 0.92
CA VAL A 285 29.48 -8.91 -0.41
C VAL A 285 29.29 -10.42 -0.24
N ARG A 286 28.07 -10.90 -0.45
CA ARG A 286 27.80 -12.34 -0.45
C ARG A 286 28.36 -12.87 -1.77
N ALA A 287 29.47 -13.60 -1.67
CA ALA A 287 30.18 -14.21 -2.79
C ALA A 287 29.21 -14.82 -3.81
N LEU A 288 29.31 -14.34 -5.05
CA LEU A 288 28.69 -14.93 -6.22
C LEU A 288 29.30 -16.32 -6.42
N LEU A 289 28.59 -17.38 -6.00
CA LEU A 289 28.81 -18.71 -6.54
C LEU A 289 28.05 -18.78 -7.88
N SER A 290 28.83 -18.84 -8.96
CA SER A 290 28.35 -18.98 -10.34
C SER A 290 27.41 -20.18 -10.50
N PRO A 291 26.29 -20.07 -11.24
CA PRO A 291 25.48 -21.22 -11.58
C PRO A 291 26.20 -22.03 -12.67
N GLN A 292 26.47 -23.30 -12.39
CA GLN A 292 26.85 -24.28 -13.40
C GLN A 292 25.67 -24.48 -14.37
N THR A 293 25.96 -24.35 -15.65
CA THR A 293 25.09 -24.62 -16.79
C THR A 293 24.74 -26.11 -16.86
N THR A 294 23.46 -26.45 -16.71
CA THR A 294 22.90 -27.68 -17.26
C THR A 294 21.71 -27.34 -18.15
N SER A 295 21.91 -27.59 -19.44
CA SER A 295 20.94 -27.47 -20.52
C SER A 295 19.89 -28.57 -20.44
N HIS A 296 18.59 -28.24 -20.58
CA HIS A 296 17.54 -29.13 -21.11
C HIS A 296 16.29 -28.32 -21.54
N PRO A 297 15.43 -28.87 -22.41
CA PRO A 297 15.04 -28.22 -23.66
C PRO A 297 13.78 -27.34 -23.60
N HIS A 298 13.68 -26.48 -24.61
CA HIS A 298 12.55 -25.65 -24.97
C HIS A 298 11.20 -26.39 -24.92
N LEU A 299 10.28 -25.89 -24.08
CA LEU A 299 8.84 -26.02 -24.29
C LEU A 299 8.27 -24.63 -24.46
N GLY A 300 7.84 -24.36 -25.69
CA GLY A 300 7.27 -23.08 -26.10
C GLY A 300 5.89 -22.81 -25.51
N GLY A 301 5.60 -21.52 -25.39
CA GLY A 301 4.28 -20.96 -25.66
C GLY A 301 3.19 -21.21 -24.62
N MET A 302 3.13 -20.37 -23.56
CA MET A 302 1.85 -20.03 -22.92
C MET A 302 1.92 -18.65 -22.23
N HIS A 303 2.14 -17.60 -23.02
CA HIS A 303 1.88 -16.23 -22.58
C HIS A 303 0.38 -15.93 -22.74
N ARG A 304 -0.42 -16.08 -21.66
CA ARG A 304 -1.67 -15.31 -21.37
C ARG A 304 -2.51 -15.77 -20.15
N THR A 305 -1.92 -16.40 -19.12
CA THR A 305 -2.70 -16.92 -17.95
C THR A 305 -2.31 -16.34 -16.58
N HIS A 306 -1.35 -15.41 -16.53
CA HIS A 306 -0.77 -14.97 -15.24
C HIS A 306 -1.72 -14.09 -14.40
N THR A 307 -2.62 -13.35 -15.05
CA THR A 307 -3.51 -12.38 -14.38
C THR A 307 -4.70 -13.05 -13.68
N SER A 308 -5.18 -14.19 -14.20
CA SER A 308 -6.31 -14.94 -13.64
C SER A 308 -5.94 -15.71 -12.38
N ILE A 309 -4.73 -16.29 -12.31
CA ILE A 309 -4.23 -17.01 -11.12
C ILE A 309 -4.02 -16.04 -9.93
N GLN A 310 -3.52 -14.82 -10.19
CA GLN A 310 -3.35 -13.78 -9.16
C GLN A 310 -4.69 -13.34 -8.52
N CYS A 311 -5.76 -13.24 -9.32
CA CYS A 311 -7.11 -12.94 -8.83
C CYS A 311 -7.66 -14.06 -7.93
N VAL A 312 -7.44 -15.31 -8.31
CA VAL A 312 -7.85 -16.49 -7.54
C VAL A 312 -7.10 -16.59 -6.21
N ILE A 313 -5.79 -16.35 -6.19
CA ILE A 313 -4.96 -16.36 -4.97
C ILE A 313 -5.31 -15.20 -4.03
N LYS A 314 -5.62 -14.01 -4.56
CA LYS A 314 -6.14 -12.86 -3.77
C LYS A 314 -7.53 -13.15 -3.19
N TRP A 315 -8.35 -13.92 -3.89
CA TRP A 315 -9.72 -14.24 -3.49
C TRP A 315 -9.80 -15.38 -2.46
N ILE A 316 -9.02 -16.45 -2.62
CA ILE A 316 -8.77 -17.47 -1.57
C ILE A 316 -8.20 -16.83 -0.27
N GLY A 317 -7.70 -15.60 -0.37
CA GLY A 317 -7.19 -14.79 0.74
C GLY A 317 -8.07 -13.65 1.23
N SER A 318 -9.24 -13.42 0.65
CA SER A 318 -10.14 -12.36 1.10
C SER A 318 -11.11 -12.92 2.15
N PRO A 319 -11.28 -12.23 3.30
CA PRO A 319 -12.23 -12.68 4.30
C PRO A 319 -13.63 -12.66 3.69
N CYS A 320 -14.38 -13.75 3.89
CA CYS A 320 -15.83 -13.65 4.00
C CYS A 320 -16.10 -12.42 4.87
N CYS A 321 -16.86 -11.47 4.33
CA CYS A 321 -17.43 -10.40 5.11
C CYS A 321 -18.06 -11.02 6.35
N SER A 322 -17.43 -10.81 7.50
CA SER A 322 -18.11 -10.89 8.78
C SER A 322 -19.19 -9.82 8.73
N LEU A 323 -20.38 -10.23 8.31
CA LEU A 323 -21.61 -9.68 8.85
C LEU A 323 -21.55 -9.99 10.35
N ALA A 324 -21.04 -9.04 11.12
CA ALA A 324 -21.41 -8.88 12.50
C ALA A 324 -22.27 -7.61 12.53
N VAL A 325 -23.48 -7.81 13.03
CA VAL A 325 -24.44 -6.77 13.43
C VAL A 325 -23.72 -5.71 14.27
#